data_AF-A0A968JWH4-F1
#
_entry.id   AF-A0A968JWH4-F1
#
_cell.length_a   1.000
_cell.length_b   1.000
_cell.length_c   1.000
_cell.angle_alpha   90.00
_cell.angle_beta   90.00
_cell.angle_gamma   90.00
#
_symmetry.space_group_name_H-M   'P 1'
#
loop_
_entity.id
_entity.type
_entity.pdbx_description
1 polymer ?
#
loop_
_entity_poly.entity_id
_entity_poly.type
_entity_poly.pdbx_seq_one_letter_code
_entity_poly.pdbx_strand_id
1 'polypeptide(L)' 'MVGLGYVGLPLAVTMVARGLRVVGFDVSERHVAGLAGGTSSIGDVSDAELKA' A
#
# COMPACT_ATOMS: atom_id res chain seq x y z
N MET A 1 7.87 -3.41 -4.79
CA MET A 1 7.73 -3.98 -3.45
C MET A 1 6.91 -5.25 -3.54
N VAL A 2 7.35 -6.33 -2.90
CA VAL A 2 6.68 -7.64 -2.94
C VAL A 2 6.15 -7.95 -1.53
N GLY A 3 4.83 -8.13 -1.43
CA GLY A 3 4.08 -8.21 -0.17
C GLY A 3 3.60 -6.83 0.28
N LEU A 4 2.27 -6.66 0.40
CA LEU A 4 1.58 -5.42 0.79
C LEU A 4 0.81 -5.61 2.10
N GLY A 5 1.35 -6.41 3.01
CA GLY A 5 0.84 -6.60 4.35
C GLY A 5 1.35 -5.55 5.34
N TYR A 6 1.34 -5.90 6.62
CA TYR A 6 1.63 -5.00 7.76
C TYR A 6 2.96 -4.25 7.65
N VAL A 7 4.04 -4.89 7.21
CA VAL A 7 5.35 -4.21 7.00
C VAL A 7 5.50 -3.67 5.58
N GLY A 8 4.87 -4.37 4.64
CA GLY A 8 4.99 -4.10 3.23
C GLY A 8 4.44 -2.73 2.86
N LEU A 9 3.17 -2.54 3.15
CA LEU A 9 2.46 -1.36 2.73
C LEU A 9 2.97 -0.06 3.37
N PRO A 10 3.26 0.02 4.70
CA PRO A 10 3.77 1.28 5.28
C PRO A 10 5.13 1.69 4.69
N LEU A 11 5.99 0.72 4.37
CA LEU A 11 7.27 1.00 3.73
C LEU A 11 7.08 1.49 2.28
N ALA A 12 6.17 0.89 1.51
CA ALA A 12 5.83 1.39 0.18
C ALA A 12 5.32 2.84 0.23
N VAL A 13 4.39 3.14 1.14
CA VAL A 13 3.84 4.48 1.33
C VAL A 13 4.94 5.48 1.72
N THR A 14 5.82 5.10 2.64
CA THR A 14 6.96 5.95 3.05
C THR A 14 7.89 6.27 1.87
N MET A 15 8.17 5.29 1.02
CA MET A 15 8.98 5.50 -0.19
C MET A 15 8.30 6.46 -1.17
N VAL A 16 6.99 6.31 -1.39
CA VAL A 16 6.20 7.22 -2.25
C VAL A 16 6.19 8.64 -1.68
N ALA A 17 6.00 8.79 -0.37
CA ALA A 17 6.06 10.09 0.32
C ALA A 17 7.42 10.78 0.20
N ARG A 18 8.49 10.04 -0.10
CA ARG A 18 9.84 10.57 -0.39
C ARG A 18 10.08 10.83 -1.87
N GLY A 19 9.05 10.74 -2.71
CA GLY A 19 9.11 11.01 -4.15
C GLY A 19 9.58 9.83 -4.99
N LEU A 20 9.65 8.62 -4.43
CA LEU A 20 10.02 7.42 -5.19
C LEU A 20 8.81 6.84 -5.89
N ARG A 21 8.99 6.40 -7.14
CA ARG A 21 7.99 5.57 -7.82
C ARG A 21 8.08 4.14 -7.32
N VAL A 22 7.00 3.64 -6.72
CA VAL A 22 6.91 2.29 -6.18
C VAL A 22 5.84 1.51 -6.93
N VAL A 23 6.15 0.28 -7.32
CA VAL A 23 5.17 -0.69 -7.82
C VAL A 23 4.97 -1.75 -6.74
N GLY A 24 3.74 -1.92 -6.26
CA GLY A 24 3.37 -2.95 -5.29
C GLY A 24 2.92 -4.24 -5.98
N PHE A 25 3.33 -5.39 -5.43
CA PHE A 25 2.89 -6.71 -5.87
C PHE A 25 2.50 -7.55 -4.64
N ASP A 26 1.34 -8.18 -4.69
CA ASP A 26 0.85 -9.11 -3.67
C ASP A 26 0.16 -10.30 -4.35
N VAL A 27 0.20 -11.47 -3.70
CA VAL A 27 -0.48 -12.69 -4.15
C VAL A 27 -1.98 -12.62 -3.90
N SER A 28 -2.42 -11.84 -2.91
CA SER A 28 -3.82 -11.64 -2.59
C SER A 28 -4.46 -10.61 -3.52
N GLU A 29 -5.21 -11.08 -4.53
CA GLU A 29 -5.99 -10.20 -5.42
C GLU A 29 -6.94 -9.28 -4.65
N ARG A 30 -7.52 -9.77 -3.54
CA ARG A 30 -8.39 -8.97 -2.66
C ARG A 30 -7.65 -7.77 -2.06
N HIS A 31 -6.41 -7.95 -1.61
CA HIS A 31 -5.61 -6.85 -1.08
C HIS A 31 -5.28 -5.85 -2.17
N VAL A 32 -4.83 -6.33 -3.34
CA VAL A 32 -4.52 -5.46 -4.47
C VAL A 32 -5.74 -4.62 -4.89
N ALA A 33 -6.92 -5.24 -5.00
CA ALA A 33 -8.15 -4.54 -5.35
C ALA A 33 -8.57 -3.51 -4.30
N GLY A 34 -8.47 -3.84 -3.01
CA GLY A 34 -8.75 -2.90 -1.92
C GLY A 34 -7.83 -1.68 -1.94
N LEU A 35 -6.53 -1.92 -2.06
CA LEU A 35 -5.50 -0.86 -2.11
C LEU A 35 -5.65 0.01 -3.35
N ALA A 36 -5.92 -0.57 -4.51
CA ALA A 36 -6.21 0.16 -5.74
C ALA A 36 -7.50 1.00 -5.63
N GLY A 37 -8.46 0.57 -4.80
CA GLY A 37 -9.66 1.33 -4.43
C GLY A 37 -9.42 2.39 -3.36
N GLY A 38 -8.17 2.56 -2.89
CA GLY A 38 -7.82 3.51 -1.82
C GLY A 38 -8.32 3.07 -0.44
N THR A 39 -8.47 1.77 -0.21
CA THR A 39 -8.85 1.21 1.09
C THR A 39 -7.72 0.36 1.65
N SER A 40 -7.33 0.63 2.90
CA SER A 40 -6.30 -0.13 3.60
C SER A 40 -6.94 -1.24 4.42
N SER A 41 -6.42 -2.47 4.27
CA SER A 41 -6.79 -3.59 5.14
C SER A 41 -5.92 -3.70 6.40
N ILE A 42 -4.91 -2.83 6.54
CA ILE A 42 -4.02 -2.79 7.71
C ILE A 42 -4.23 -1.48 8.48
N GLY A 43 -4.16 -1.55 9.82
CA GLY A 43 -4.42 -0.38 10.68
C GLY A 43 -3.36 0.72 10.62
N ASP A 44 -2.16 0.41 10.14
CA ASP A 44 -1.00 1.32 10.17
C ASP A 44 -0.90 2.24 8.95
N VAL A 45 -1.78 2.07 7.95
CA VAL A 45 -1.88 2.95 6.78
C VAL A 45 -3.34 3.34 6.64
N SER A 46 -3.63 4.63 6.64
CA SER A 46 -4.99 5.15 6.46
C SER A 46 -5.39 5.22 4.98
N ASP A 47 -6.69 5.18 4.71
CA ASP A 47 -7.25 5.38 3.37
C ASP A 47 -6.86 6.75 2.78
N ALA A 48 -6.63 7.74 3.62
CA ALA A 48 -6.16 9.06 3.20
C ALA A 48 -4.73 9.01 2.65
N GLU A 49 -3.84 8.25 3.31
CA GLU A 49 -2.46 8.05 2.85
C GLU A 49 -2.38 7.25 1.55
N LEU A 50 -3.37 6.40 1.26
CA LEU A 50 -3.45 5.65 -0.01
C LEU A 50 -3.97 6.48 -1.18
N LYS A 51 -4.73 7.55 -0.91
CA LYS A 51 -5.36 8.40 -1.94
C LYS A 51 -4.53 9.64 -2.31
N ALA A 52 -3.49 9.93 -1.53
CA ALA A 52 -2.57 11.06 -1.74
C ALA A 52 -1.60 10.80 -2.89
#